data_AF-A0A957I3Q2-F1
#
_entry.id   AF-A0A957I3Q2-F1
#
_cell.length_a   1.000
_cell.length_b   1.000
_cell.length_c   1.000
_cell.angle_alpha   90.00
_cell.angle_beta   90.00
_cell.angle_gamma   90.00
#
_symmetry.space_group_name_H-M   'P 1'
#
loop_
_entity.id
_entity.type
_entity.pdbx_description
1 polymer ?
#
loop_
_entity_poly.entity_id
_entity_poly.type
_entity_poly.pdbx_seq_one_letter_code
_entity_poly.pdbx_strand_id
1 'polypeptide(L)'
;FAAGAARIGVYKFTDVLSAPGAEPFGLLRADLTPRPAFTAYATMTHLLAGFTAATTEENEAYYVVTFTQPEQVVRVLWARGAADVTVRLPARAPRAT
;
A
#
# COMPACT_ATOMS: atom_id res chain seq x y z
N PHE A 1 -9.29 3.55 10.94
CA PHE A 1 -8.48 2.54 10.23
C PHE A 1 -9.40 1.40 9.79
N ALA A 2 -9.13 0.73 8.67
CA ALA A 2 -10.03 -0.25 8.05
C ALA A 2 -10.64 -1.24 9.06
N ALA A 3 -11.96 -1.45 8.99
CA ALA A 3 -12.74 -2.30 9.90
C ALA A 3 -12.62 -1.98 11.42
N GLY A 4 -12.15 -0.78 11.81
CA GLY A 4 -12.06 -0.35 13.21
C GLY A 4 -10.80 -0.78 13.95
N ALA A 5 -9.82 -1.40 13.27
CA ALA A 5 -8.57 -1.80 13.90
C ALA A 5 -7.72 -0.58 14.32
N ALA A 6 -7.06 -0.66 15.48
CA ALA A 6 -6.12 0.38 15.92
C ALA A 6 -4.71 0.22 15.31
N ARG A 7 -4.29 -1.03 15.03
CA ARG A 7 -2.98 -1.39 14.48
C ARG A 7 -3.08 -2.65 13.61
N ILE A 8 -2.15 -2.81 12.69
CA ILE A 8 -2.04 -3.97 11.78
C ILE A 8 -0.58 -4.46 11.82
N GLY A 9 -0.38 -5.78 11.84
CA GLY A 9 0.93 -6.41 11.66
C GLY A 9 0.99 -7.16 10.33
N VAL A 10 2.12 -7.09 9.63
CA VAL A 10 2.34 -7.83 8.38
C VAL A 10 3.11 -9.12 8.67
N TYR A 11 2.53 -10.24 8.26
CA TYR A 11 3.11 -11.58 8.39
C TYR A 11 3.64 -12.02 7.01
N LYS A 12 4.93 -12.35 6.83
CA LYS A 12 6.06 -12.36 7.80
C LYS A 12 7.14 -11.35 7.40
N PHE A 13 7.98 -10.97 8.36
CA PHE A 13 9.16 -10.15 8.07
C PHE A 13 10.20 -10.94 7.27
N THR A 14 10.52 -12.18 7.69
CA THR A 14 11.49 -13.06 7.04
C THR A 14 10.89 -14.46 6.83
N ASP A 15 11.34 -15.14 5.77
CA ASP A 15 11.15 -16.59 5.65
C ASP A 15 12.05 -17.28 6.69
N VAL A 16 11.47 -18.01 7.64
CA VAL A 16 12.21 -18.73 8.70
C VAL A 16 11.84 -20.21 8.64
N LEU A 17 12.86 -21.08 8.56
CA LEU A 17 12.71 -22.54 8.66
C LEU A 17 11.65 -23.12 7.71
N SER A 18 11.59 -22.62 6.48
CA SER A 18 10.67 -23.12 5.47
C SER A 18 11.14 -24.48 4.94
N ALA A 19 10.34 -25.53 5.14
CA ALA A 19 10.56 -26.81 4.50
C ALA A 19 10.55 -26.65 2.96
N PRO A 20 11.21 -27.54 2.19
CA PRO A 20 11.12 -27.53 0.74
C PRO A 20 9.65 -27.52 0.28
N GLY A 21 9.28 -26.54 -0.56
CA GLY A 21 7.90 -26.37 -1.05
C GLY A 21 6.96 -25.56 -0.15
N ALA A 22 7.39 -25.11 1.03
CA ALA A 22 6.60 -24.21 1.86
C ALA A 22 6.44 -22.83 1.18
N GLU A 23 5.26 -22.24 1.34
CA GLU A 23 4.93 -20.96 0.73
C GLU A 23 5.76 -19.80 1.35
N PRO A 24 6.43 -18.98 0.52
CA PRO A 24 7.24 -17.88 1.02
C PRO A 24 6.40 -16.65 1.31
N PHE A 25 6.17 -16.35 2.59
CA PHE A 25 5.40 -15.18 3.04
C PHE A 25 6.28 -14.02 3.54
N GLY A 26 7.59 -14.19 3.61
CA GLY A 26 8.52 -13.18 4.10
C GLY A 26 8.65 -11.99 3.15
N LEU A 27 8.69 -10.77 3.70
CA LEU A 27 9.19 -9.59 2.96
C LEU A 27 10.65 -9.80 2.55
N LEU A 28 11.42 -10.46 3.41
CA LEU A 28 12.79 -10.92 3.17
C LEU A 28 12.82 -12.43 2.93
N ARG A 29 13.70 -12.87 2.04
CA ARG A 29 14.05 -14.29 1.88
C ARG A 29 14.82 -14.79 3.12
N ALA A 30 15.06 -16.11 3.20
CA ALA A 30 15.78 -16.73 4.31
C ALA A 30 17.24 -16.24 4.43
N ASP A 31 17.86 -15.82 3.32
CA ASP A 31 19.18 -15.20 3.26
C ASP A 31 19.16 -13.68 3.51
N LEU A 32 18.01 -13.15 3.96
CA LEU A 32 17.75 -11.73 4.22
C LEU A 32 17.75 -10.82 2.98
N THR A 33 17.84 -11.36 1.77
CA THR A 33 17.70 -10.54 0.56
C THR A 33 16.23 -10.07 0.39
N PRO A 34 16.00 -8.82 -0.02
CA PRO A 34 14.65 -8.28 -0.10
C PRO A 34 13.88 -8.85 -1.31
N ARG A 35 12.58 -9.11 -1.11
CA ARG A 35 11.62 -9.32 -2.20
C ARG A 35 11.02 -7.97 -2.62
N PRO A 36 10.40 -7.87 -3.82
CA PRO A 36 9.71 -6.65 -4.24
C PRO A 36 8.70 -6.11 -3.21
N ALA A 37 8.05 -7.00 -2.46
CA ALA A 37 7.12 -6.64 -1.39
C ALA A 37 7.78 -5.83 -0.25
N PHE A 38 9.06 -6.07 0.06
CA PHE A 38 9.80 -5.28 1.06
C PHE A 38 9.88 -3.81 0.64
N THR A 39 10.27 -3.56 -0.61
CA THR A 39 10.37 -2.20 -1.15
C THR A 39 9.00 -1.53 -1.20
N ALA A 40 7.96 -2.24 -1.65
CA ALA A 40 6.60 -1.70 -1.66
C ALA A 40 6.12 -1.33 -0.24
N TYR A 41 6.36 -2.21 0.74
CA TYR A 41 5.99 -1.97 2.13
C TYR A 41 6.75 -0.79 2.74
N ALA A 42 8.07 -0.71 2.53
CA ALA A 42 8.90 0.40 3.01
C ALA A 42 8.47 1.74 2.41
N THR A 43 8.24 1.80 1.10
CA THR A 43 7.75 2.99 0.41
C THR A 43 6.39 3.44 0.96
N MET A 44 5.43 2.50 1.07
CA MET A 44 4.09 2.81 1.54
C MET A 44 4.07 3.27 3.00
N THR A 45 4.81 2.60 3.89
CA THR A 45 4.89 3.01 5.30
C THR A 45 5.52 4.39 5.47
N HIS A 46 6.52 4.73 4.66
CA HIS A 46 7.12 6.07 4.64
C HIS A 46 6.14 7.13 4.13
N LEU A 47 5.56 6.94 2.96
CA LEU A 47 4.66 7.92 2.34
C LEU A 47 3.39 8.17 3.15
N LEU A 48 2.89 7.14 3.85
CA LEU A 48 1.65 7.22 4.60
C LEU A 48 1.88 7.55 6.08
N ALA A 49 3.11 7.67 6.55
CA ALA A 49 3.38 7.99 7.95
C ALA A 49 2.63 9.27 8.39
N GLY A 50 1.95 9.22 9.53
CA GLY A 50 1.27 10.38 10.11
C GLY A 50 -0.06 10.77 9.48
N PHE A 51 -0.65 9.94 8.60
CA PHE A 51 -2.02 10.19 8.14
C PHE A 51 -3.02 10.16 9.32
N THR A 52 -4.04 11.01 9.24
CA THR A 52 -5.08 11.15 10.28
C THR A 52 -6.42 10.58 9.83
N ALA A 53 -6.67 10.56 8.53
CA ALA A 53 -7.86 9.96 7.93
C ALA A 53 -7.54 9.23 6.63
N ALA A 54 -8.34 8.23 6.31
CA ALA A 54 -8.29 7.52 5.03
C ALA A 54 -9.72 7.26 4.52
N THR A 55 -9.94 7.49 3.23
CA THR A 55 -11.20 7.17 2.55
C THR A 55 -10.93 6.29 1.33
N THR A 56 -11.84 5.37 1.05
CA THR A 56 -11.77 4.49 -0.11
C THR A 56 -12.93 4.81 -1.04
N GLU A 57 -12.60 5.03 -2.30
CA GLU A 57 -13.53 5.00 -3.42
C GLU A 57 -13.33 3.68 -4.16
N GLU A 58 -14.40 2.92 -4.27
CA GLU A 58 -14.43 1.66 -5.01
C GLU A 58 -15.28 1.82 -6.26
N ASN A 59 -14.70 1.46 -7.39
CA ASN A 59 -15.36 1.33 -8.67
C ASN A 59 -15.23 -0.13 -9.16
N GLU A 60 -16.02 -0.51 -10.15
CA GLU A 60 -15.92 -1.82 -10.79
C GLU A 60 -14.54 -2.06 -11.44
N ALA A 61 -13.90 -1.01 -11.96
CA ALA A 61 -12.64 -1.11 -12.69
C ALA A 61 -11.39 -0.73 -11.86
N TYR A 62 -11.52 0.05 -10.78
CA TYR A 62 -10.38 0.58 -10.03
C TYR A 62 -10.70 0.87 -8.56
N TYR A 63 -9.64 1.12 -7.78
CA TYR A 63 -9.71 1.68 -6.44
C TYR A 63 -8.95 3.00 -6.36
N VAL A 64 -9.45 3.91 -5.53
CA VAL A 64 -8.72 5.10 -5.07
C VAL A 64 -8.78 5.15 -3.56
N VAL A 65 -7.63 5.10 -2.90
CA VAL A 65 -7.51 5.31 -1.46
C VAL A 65 -6.84 6.64 -1.22
N THR A 66 -7.53 7.54 -0.53
CA THR A 66 -7.03 8.87 -0.20
C THR A 66 -6.65 8.92 1.28
N PHE A 67 -5.40 9.24 1.56
CA PHE A 67 -4.87 9.46 2.90
C PHE A 67 -4.68 10.96 3.13
N THR A 68 -5.30 11.48 4.19
CA THR A 68 -5.16 12.88 4.60
C THR A 68 -4.08 13.00 5.68
N GLN A 69 -3.10 13.87 5.44
CA GLN A 69 -2.07 14.28 6.39
C GLN A 69 -2.24 15.78 6.67
N PRO A 70 -1.60 16.35 7.73
CA PRO A 70 -1.76 17.76 8.07
C PRO A 70 -1.43 18.74 6.93
N GLU A 71 -0.40 18.44 6.14
CA GLU A 71 0.12 19.34 5.09
C GLU A 71 -0.04 18.79 3.67
N GLN A 72 -0.43 17.52 3.52
CA GLN A 72 -0.51 16.88 2.22
C GLN A 72 -1.60 15.81 2.14
N VAL A 73 -1.90 15.40 0.91
CA VAL A 73 -2.81 14.30 0.62
C VAL A 73 -2.10 13.32 -0.28
N VAL A 74 -2.05 12.05 0.13
CA VAL A 74 -1.50 10.97 -0.68
C VAL A 74 -2.65 10.14 -1.23
N ARG A 75 -2.72 9.98 -2.55
CA ARG A 75 -3.70 9.12 -3.22
C ARG A 75 -2.99 7.91 -3.79
N VAL A 76 -3.51 6.72 -3.47
CA VAL A 76 -3.04 5.44 -4.01
C VAL A 76 -4.12 4.91 -4.95
N LEU A 77 -3.75 4.61 -6.18
CA LEU A 77 -4.67 4.16 -7.21
C LEU A 77 -4.16 2.86 -7.83
N TRP A 78 -5.07 1.93 -8.11
CA TRP A 78 -4.77 0.74 -8.91
C TRP A 78 -6.01 0.26 -9.68
N ALA A 79 -5.77 -0.31 -10.85
CA ALA A 79 -6.78 -1.02 -11.61
C ALA A 79 -7.07 -2.39 -10.97
N ARG A 80 -8.32 -2.86 -11.09
CA ARG A 80 -8.75 -4.17 -10.56
C ARG A 80 -8.40 -5.33 -11.48
N GLY A 81 -8.18 -5.05 -12.76
CA GLY A 81 -7.80 -6.03 -13.76
C GLY A 81 -6.51 -5.63 -14.48
N ALA A 82 -6.15 -6.41 -15.49
CA ALA A 82 -4.95 -6.17 -16.29
C ALA A 82 -5.10 -5.06 -17.34
N ALA A 83 -6.32 -4.60 -17.60
CA ALA A 83 -6.59 -3.54 -18.57
C ALA A 83 -6.24 -2.16 -17.99
N ASP A 84 -5.75 -1.27 -18.85
CA ASP A 84 -5.49 0.12 -18.49
C ASP A 84 -6.78 0.86 -18.12
N VAL A 85 -6.72 1.68 -17.07
CA VAL A 85 -7.85 2.47 -16.58
C VAL A 85 -7.42 3.94 -16.45
N THR A 86 -8.20 4.85 -17.03
CA THR A 86 -8.00 6.29 -16.84
C THR A 86 -8.91 6.81 -15.74
N VAL A 87 -8.32 7.43 -14.72
CA VAL A 87 -9.05 8.03 -13.59
C VAL A 87 -8.91 9.56 -13.62
N ARG A 88 -10.04 10.27 -13.52
CA ARG A 88 -10.05 11.74 -13.43
C ARG A 88 -10.18 12.15 -11.97
N LEU A 89 -9.19 12.86 -11.46
CA LEU A 89 -9.18 13.31 -10.06
C LEU A 89 -9.39 14.83 -9.99
N PRO A 90 -10.15 15.33 -9.00
CA PRO A 90 -10.24 16.76 -8.77
C PRO A 90 -8.87 17.31 -8.33
N ALA A 91 -8.50 18.43 -8.94
CA ALA A 91 -7.33 19.20 -8.56
C ALA A 91 -7.53 19.77 -7.14
N ARG A 92 -6.48 19.75 -6.32
CA ARG A 92 -6.51 20.35 -4.97
C ARG A 92 -5.68 21.63 -4.85
N ALA A 93 -4.77 21.86 -5.78
CA ALA A 93 -4.06 23.12 -5.96
C ALA A 93 -3.87 23.37 -7.46
N PRO A 94 -3.67 24.63 -7.90
CA PRO A 94 -3.46 24.95 -9.32
C PRO A 94 -2.25 24.26 -9.94
N ARG A 95 -1.24 23.91 -9.12
CA ARG A 95 -0.05 23.14 -9.50
C ARG A 95 0.48 22.33 -8.30
N ALA A 96 1.12 21.20 -8.59
CA ALA A 96 2.04 20.56 -7.66
C ALA A 96 3.35 21.36 -7.67
N THR A 97 3.86 21.72 -6.49
CA THR A 97 5.17 22.35 -6.29
C THR A 97 6.26 21.32 -6.16
#